data_AF-A0A7X8NBX8-F1
#
_entry.id   AF-A0A7X8NBX8-F1
#
_cell.length_a   1.000
_cell.length_b   1.000
_cell.length_c   1.000
_cell.angle_alpha   90.00
_cell.angle_beta   90.00
_cell.angle_gamma   90.00
#
_symmetry.space_group_name_H-M   'P 1'
#
loop_
_entity.id
_entity.type
_entity.pdbx_description
1 polymer ?
#
loop_
_entity_poly.entity_id
_entity_poly.type
_entity_poly.pdbx_seq_one_letter_code
_entity_poly.pdbx_strand_id
1 'polypeptide(L)' 'MRVIAKRTLRDYWEKHADCEEQLKSWYRETEKSEWKNINDLKNEYPSASILK' A
#
# COMPACT_ATOMS: atom_id res chain seq x y z
N MET A 1 -1.58 -5.31 8.84
CA MET A 1 -1.09 -3.92 9.04
C MET A 1 -2.27 -2.95 8.87
N ARG A 2 -2.32 -1.76 9.52
CA ARG A 2 -3.45 -0.82 9.36
C ARG A 2 -3.08 0.36 8.47
N VAL A 3 -3.72 0.48 7.31
CA VAL A 3 -3.55 1.63 6.40
C VAL A 3 -4.25 2.86 6.99
N ILE A 4 -3.49 3.83 7.48
CA ILE A 4 -4.02 5.06 8.11
C ILE A 4 -4.47 6.12 7.09
N ALA A 5 -3.95 6.06 5.86
CA ALA A 5 -4.08 7.14 4.88
C ALA A 5 -4.85 6.73 3.61
N LYS A 6 -5.96 5.98 3.76
CA LYS A 6 -6.83 5.63 2.62
C LYS A 6 -7.32 6.86 1.84
N ARG A 7 -7.56 7.97 2.53
CA ARG A 7 -8.00 9.24 1.92
C ARG A 7 -6.96 9.80 0.94
N THR A 8 -5.67 9.67 1.26
CA THR A 8 -4.58 10.12 0.39
C THR A 8 -4.51 9.29 -0.89
N LEU A 9 -4.70 7.97 -0.79
CA LEU A 9 -4.79 7.10 -1.97
C LEU A 9 -5.96 7.52 -2.87
N ARG A 10 -7.10 7.85 -2.25
CA ARG A 10 -8.29 8.31 -2.97
C ARG A 10 -8.07 9.61 -3.74
N ASP A 11 -7.53 10.62 -3.06
CA ASP A 11 -7.22 11.91 -3.70
C ASP A 11 -6.23 11.76 -4.87
N TYR A 12 -5.30 10.81 -4.74
CA TYR A 12 -4.29 10.54 -5.77
C TYR A 12 -4.88 9.87 -7.01
N TRP A 13 -5.65 8.78 -6.86
CA TRP A 13 -6.25 8.12 -8.02
C TRP A 13 -7.39 8.92 -8.65
N GLU A 14 -8.03 9.84 -7.90
CA GLU A 14 -9.00 10.78 -8.47
C GLU A 14 -8.31 11.72 -9.49
N LYS A 15 -7.02 12.01 -9.32
CA LYS A 15 -6.19 12.77 -10.28
C LYS A 15 -5.51 11.87 -11.32
N HIS A 16 -5.20 10.63 -10.96
CA HIS A 16 -4.48 9.66 -11.79
C HIS A 16 -5.23 8.33 -11.85
N ALA A 17 -6.23 8.26 -12.74
CA ALA A 17 -7.09 7.08 -12.89
C ALA A 17 -6.33 5.80 -13.30
N ASP A 18 -5.18 5.95 -13.98
CA ASP A 18 -4.32 4.83 -14.40
C ASP A 18 -3.83 4.00 -13.20
N CYS A 19 -3.61 4.65 -12.05
CA CYS A 19 -3.12 4.00 -10.84
C CYS A 19 -4.24 3.48 -9.93
N GLU A 20 -5.52 3.70 -10.27
CA GLU A 20 -6.65 3.37 -9.38
C GLU A 20 -6.70 1.88 -9.04
N GLU A 21 -6.63 1.01 -10.05
CA GLU A 21 -6.73 -0.43 -9.86
C GLU A 21 -5.55 -1.00 -9.07
N GLN A 22 -4.34 -0.48 -9.33
CA GLN A 22 -3.13 -0.89 -8.63
C GLN A 22 -3.19 -0.48 -7.16
N LEU A 23 -3.62 0.76 -6.86
CA LEU A 23 -3.75 1.25 -5.49
C LEU A 23 -4.89 0.55 -4.73
N LYS A 24 -6.01 0.23 -5.39
CA LYS A 24 -7.09 -0.55 -4.80
C LYS A 24 -6.65 -1.98 -4.48
N SER A 25 -5.91 -2.62 -5.38
CA SER A 25 -5.37 -3.97 -5.17
C SER A 25 -4.37 -3.96 -4.02
N TRP A 26 -3.39 -3.07 -4.05
CA TRP A 26 -2.40 -2.92 -2.97
C TRP A 26 -3.04 -2.63 -1.61
N TYR A 27 -4.07 -1.77 -1.57
CA TYR A 27 -4.80 -1.49 -0.34
C TYR A 27 -5.45 -2.74 0.23
N ARG A 28 -6.10 -3.56 -0.62
CA ARG A 28 -6.73 -4.82 -0.20
C ARG A 28 -5.71 -5.86 0.24
N GLU A 29 -4.60 -5.97 -0.47
CA GLU A 29 -3.49 -6.86 -0.10
C GLU A 29 -2.92 -6.45 1.26
N THR A 30 -2.57 -5.18 1.43
CA THR A 30 -2.02 -4.65 2.68
C THR A 30 -2.98 -4.76 3.86
N GLU A 31 -4.29 -4.58 3.62
CA GLU A 31 -5.33 -4.73 4.65
C GLU A 31 -5.50 -6.19 5.08
N LYS A 32 -5.40 -7.14 4.14
CA LYS A 32 -5.42 -8.58 4.43
C LYS A 32 -4.09 -9.12 4.96
N SER A 33 -2.98 -8.47 4.63
CA SER A 33 -1.66 -8.93 5.03
C SER A 33 -1.40 -8.73 6.52
N GLU A 34 -1.02 -9.83 7.16
CA GLU A 34 -0.66 -9.88 8.58
C GLU A 34 0.85 -9.71 8.79
N TRP A 35 1.49 -8.77 8.05
CA TRP A 35 2.90 -8.48 8.27
C TRP A 35 3.13 -7.99 9.69
N LYS A 36 3.86 -8.79 10.47
CA LYS A 36 4.23 -8.48 11.86
C LYS A 36 5.50 -7.62 11.92
N ASN A 37 6.36 -7.74 10.91
CA ASN A 37 7.63 -7.05 10.82
C ASN A 37 7.88 -6.48 9.43
N ILE A 38 8.75 -5.47 9.33
CA ILE A 38 9.16 -4.88 8.05
C ILE A 38 9.88 -5.90 7.16
N ASN A 39 10.52 -6.91 7.75
CA ASN A 39 11.21 -7.96 6.99
C ASN A 39 10.24 -8.80 6.15
N ASP A 40 9.05 -9.12 6.67
CA ASP A 40 7.97 -9.78 5.90
C ASP A 40 7.48 -8.91 4.74
N LEU A 41 7.23 -7.61 5.02
CA LEU A 41 6.88 -6.64 3.98
C LEU A 41 7.94 -6.61 2.87
N LYS A 42 9.22 -6.63 3.24
CA LYS A 42 10.33 -6.53 2.28
C LYS A 42 10.54 -7.80 1.45
N ASN A 43 10.11 -8.96 1.95
CA ASN A 43 10.10 -10.20 1.17
C ASN A 43 9.03 -10.15 0.07
N GLU A 44 7.84 -9.61 0.35
CA GLU A 44 6.77 -9.49 -0.65
C GLU A 44 6.93 -8.26 -1.55
N TYR A 45 7.37 -7.15 -0.98
CA TYR A 45 7.61 -5.88 -1.65
C TYR A 45 9.08 -5.45 -1.45
N PRO A 46 10.03 -6.01 -2.22
CA PRO A 46 11.45 -5.66 -2.11
C PRO A 46 11.75 -4.20 -2.48
N SER A 47 10.85 -3.55 -3.23
CA SER A 47 10.90 -2.12 -3.52
C SER A 47 10.50 -1.23 -2.35
N ALA A 48 9.83 -1.79 -1.32
CA ALA A 48 9.43 -1.04 -0.14
C ALA A 48 10.69 -0.57 0.61
N SER A 49 10.78 0.76 0.78
CA SER A 49 11.91 1.42 1.44
C SER A 49 11.43 2.14 2.68
N ILE A 50 12.23 2.10 3.74
CA ILE A 50 11.95 2.81 4.99
C ILE A 50 12.35 4.26 4.79
N LEU A 51 11.37 5.17 4.75
CA LEU A 51 11.60 6.61 4.78
C LEU A 51 12.08 6.99 6.20
N LYS A 52 13.15 7.80 6.27
CA LYS A 52 13.83 8.22 7.49
C LYS A 52 13.36 9.59 7.95
#